data_AF-A0A967LHZ6-F1
#
_entry.id   AF-A0A967LHZ6-F1
#
_cell.length_a   1.000
_cell.length_b   1.000
_cell.length_c   1.000
_cell.angle_alpha   90.00
_cell.angle_beta   90.00
_cell.angle_gamma   90.00
#
_symmetry.space_group_name_H-M   'P 1'
#
loop_
_entity.id
_entity.type
_entity.pdbx_description
1 polymer ?
#
loop_
_entity_poly.entity_id
_entity_poly.type
_entity_poly.pdbx_seq_one_letter_code
_entity_poly.pdbx_strand_id
1 'polypeptide(L)' 'AARLLDLAGIVANRNTIPGDASALNPSGVRMGTPWVTQRGLVEDDMVEIANVIADLLQSTIPYKISGRRRNLL' A
#
# COMPACT_ATOMS: atom_id res chain seq x y z
N ALA A 1 1.63 1.17 4.61
CA ALA A 1 0.65 0.51 3.73
C ALA A 1 1.33 -0.30 2.62
N ALA A 2 1.86 0.29 1.54
CA ALA A 2 2.37 -0.48 0.39
C ALA A 2 3.37 -1.62 0.71
N ARG A 3 4.37 -1.36 1.56
CA ARG A 3 5.32 -2.40 1.99
C ARG A 3 4.67 -3.54 2.78
N LEU A 4 3.66 -3.22 3.59
CA LEU A 4 2.92 -4.23 4.35
C LEU A 4 2.07 -5.09 3.42
N LEU A 5 1.41 -4.47 2.43
CA LEU A 5 0.66 -5.18 1.39
C LEU A 5 1.56 -6.11 0.58
N ASP A 6 2.76 -5.65 0.20
CA ASP A 6 3.79 -6.44 -0.50
C ASP A 6 4.18 -7.71 0.28
N LEU A 7 4.34 -7.59 1.62
CA LEU A 7 4.60 -8.75 2.48
C LEU A 7 3.44 -9.74 2.55
N ALA A 8 2.21 -9.28 2.33
CA ALA A 8 1.01 -10.12 2.26
C ALA A 8 0.71 -10.63 0.82
N GLY A 9 1.59 -10.37 -0.14
CA GLY A 9 1.42 -10.80 -1.54
C GLY A 9 0.57 -9.85 -2.40
N ILE A 10 0.18 -8.69 -1.88
CA ILE A 10 -0.58 -7.66 -2.60
C ILE A 10 0.39 -6.57 -3.05
N VAL A 11 0.79 -6.60 -4.32
CA VAL A 11 1.73 -5.61 -4.87
C VAL A 11 0.96 -4.32 -5.21
N ALA A 12 1.28 -3.25 -4.50
CA ALA A 12 0.69 -1.92 -4.70
C ALA A 12 1.74 -0.81 -4.62
N ASN A 13 1.44 0.36 -5.22
CA ASN A 13 2.36 1.51 -5.22
C ASN A 13 1.94 2.58 -4.22
N ARG A 14 2.93 3.21 -3.57
CA ARG A 14 2.73 4.43 -2.77
C ARG A 14 2.43 5.59 -3.70
N ASN A 15 1.46 6.43 -3.37
CA ASN A 15 1.08 7.57 -4.21
C ASN A 15 0.72 8.77 -3.35
N THR A 16 1.22 9.94 -3.72
CA THR A 16 0.84 11.20 -3.04
C THR A 16 -0.65 11.48 -3.23
N ILE A 17 -1.28 12.03 -2.21
CA ILE A 17 -2.65 12.56 -2.30
C ILE A 17 -2.66 14.05 -1.94
N PRO A 18 -3.70 14.81 -2.34
CA PRO A 18 -3.84 16.20 -1.93
C PRO A 18 -3.73 16.34 -0.40
N GLY A 19 -2.84 17.22 0.07
CA GLY A 19 -2.53 17.41 1.49
C GLY A 19 -1.23 16.75 1.97
N ASP A 20 -0.59 15.90 1.16
CA ASP A 20 0.74 15.37 1.49
C ASP A 20 1.81 16.47 1.44
N ALA A 21 2.61 16.56 2.50
CA ALA A 21 3.69 17.56 2.61
C ALA A 21 4.92 17.24 1.73
N SER A 22 5.10 15.98 1.30
CA SER A 22 6.27 15.57 0.52
C SER A 22 6.00 14.33 -0.34
N ALA A 23 6.55 14.33 -1.56
CA ALA A 23 6.55 13.18 -2.45
C ALA A 23 7.39 11.99 -1.93
N LEU A 24 8.34 12.24 -1.01
CA LEU A 24 9.18 11.19 -0.42
C LEU A 24 8.43 10.38 0.65
N ASN A 25 7.40 10.95 1.27
CA ASN A 25 6.59 10.29 2.28
C ASN A 25 5.09 10.47 2.00
N PRO A 26 4.58 9.85 0.92
CA PRO A 26 3.17 9.89 0.58
C PRO A 26 2.33 9.14 1.61
N SER A 27 1.10 9.61 1.86
CA SER A 27 0.14 8.92 2.72
C SER A 27 -0.77 7.95 1.96
N GLY A 28 -0.88 8.07 0.63
CA GLY A 28 -1.77 7.26 -0.20
C GLY A 28 -1.18 5.98 -0.79
N VAL A 29 -2.07 5.10 -1.27
CA VAL A 29 -1.78 3.90 -2.04
C VAL A 29 -2.64 3.89 -3.31
N ARG A 30 -2.04 3.57 -4.45
CA ARG A 30 -2.76 3.43 -5.73
C ARG A 30 -3.05 1.96 -6.00
N MET A 31 -4.31 1.65 -6.25
CA MET A 31 -4.81 0.33 -6.59
C MET A 31 -5.26 0.30 -8.06
N GLY A 32 -5.18 -0.87 -8.70
CA GLY A 32 -5.63 -1.07 -10.07
C GLY A 32 -6.17 -2.48 -10.27
N THR A 33 -7.32 -2.58 -10.92
CA THR A 33 -7.98 -3.84 -11.27
C THR A 33 -7.49 -4.54 -12.55
N PRO A 34 -6.78 -3.91 -13.52
CA PRO A 34 -6.48 -4.57 -14.80
C PRO A 34 -5.80 -5.94 -14.70
N TRP A 35 -4.89 -6.14 -13.74
CA TRP A 35 -4.18 -7.41 -13.61
C TRP A 35 -5.09 -8.52 -13.11
N VAL A 36 -5.91 -8.23 -12.10
CA VAL A 36 -6.81 -9.22 -11.49
C VAL A 36 -7.99 -9.54 -12.41
N THR A 37 -8.54 -8.54 -13.12
CA THR A 37 -9.62 -8.76 -14.08
C THR A 37 -9.14 -9.55 -15.31
N GLN A 38 -7.89 -9.37 -15.75
CA GLN A 38 -7.28 -10.23 -16.79
C GLN A 38 -7.17 -11.71 -16.38
N ARG A 39 -7.14 -12.00 -15.08
CA ARG A 39 -7.18 -13.37 -14.55
C ARG A 39 -8.60 -13.92 -14.36
N GLY A 40 -9.63 -13.14 -14.71
CA GLY A 40 -11.03 -13.53 -14.58
C GLY A 40 -11.67 -13.20 -13.24
N LEU A 41 -11.03 -12.39 -12.39
CA LEU A 41 -11.67 -11.94 -11.14
C LEU A 41 -12.77 -10.92 -11.44
N VAL A 42 -13.87 -11.06 -10.71
CA VAL A 42 -15.09 -10.26 -10.85
C VAL A 42 -15.30 -9.34 -9.64
N GLU A 43 -16.42 -8.62 -9.61
CA GLU A 43 -16.74 -7.64 -8.56
C GLU A 43 -16.73 -8.24 -7.16
N ASP A 44 -17.27 -9.45 -6.99
CA ASP A 44 -17.28 -10.15 -5.69
C ASP A 44 -15.86 -10.47 -5.20
N ASP A 45 -14.94 -10.84 -6.11
CA ASP A 45 -13.53 -11.04 -5.76
C ASP A 45 -12.86 -9.72 -5.35
N MET A 46 -13.28 -8.59 -5.92
CA MET A 46 -12.75 -7.27 -5.53
C MET A 46 -13.18 -6.89 -4.12
N VAL A 47 -14.41 -7.27 -3.73
CA VAL A 47 -14.88 -7.09 -2.35
C VAL A 47 -13.99 -7.89 -1.39
N GLU A 48 -13.70 -9.15 -1.71
CA GLU A 48 -12.84 -10.00 -0.88
C GLU A 48 -11.42 -9.44 -0.78
N ILE A 49 -10.83 -9.02 -1.90
CA ILE A 49 -9.50 -8.37 -1.91
C ILE A 49 -9.52 -7.09 -1.05
N ALA A 50 -10.58 -6.29 -1.12
CA ALA A 50 -10.72 -5.07 -0.33
C ALA A 50 -10.81 -5.38 1.19
N ASN A 51 -11.53 -6.45 1.56
CA ASN A 51 -11.61 -6.90 2.95
C ASN A 51 -10.23 -7.34 3.48
N VAL A 52 -9.50 -8.15 2.72
CA VAL A 52 -8.13 -8.58 3.09
C VAL A 52 -7.21 -7.38 3.29
N ILE A 53 -7.30 -6.36 2.42
CA ILE A 53 -6.52 -5.13 2.56
C ILE A 53 -6.92 -4.37 3.82
N ALA A 54 -8.22 -4.23 4.09
CA ALA A 54 -8.74 -3.52 5.25
C ALA A 54 -8.29 -4.20 6.56
N ASP A 55 -8.46 -5.51 6.66
CA ASP A 55 -8.09 -6.30 7.84
C ASP A 55 -6.60 -6.18 8.14
N LEU A 56 -5.75 -6.27 7.12
CA LEU A 56 -4.30 -6.13 7.28
C LEU A 56 -3.90 -4.74 7.78
N LEU A 57 -4.51 -3.69 7.23
CA LEU A 57 -4.20 -2.31 7.61
C LEU A 57 -4.74 -1.95 8.99
N GLN A 58 -5.89 -2.48 9.39
CA GLN A 58 -6.50 -2.22 10.70
C GLN A 58 -5.87 -3.05 11.82
N SER A 59 -5.35 -4.24 11.51
CA SER A 59 -4.74 -5.15 12.48
C SER A 59 -3.26 -4.87 12.75
N THR A 60 -2.67 -3.86 12.11
CA THR A 60 -1.23 -3.57 12.22
C THR A 60 -0.97 -2.16 12.73
N ILE A 61 0.11 -2.03 13.51
CA ILE A 61 0.58 -0.74 14.02
C ILE A 61 1.82 -0.34 13.22
N PRO A 62 1.78 0.76 12.45
CA PRO A 62 2.93 1.20 11.68
C PRO A 62 4.04 1.69 12.63
N TYR A 63 5.26 1.21 12.42
CA TYR A 63 6.44 1.72 13.10
C TYR A 63 7.39 2.35 12.08
N LYS A 64 8.08 3.43 12.48
CA LYS A 64 9.10 4.09 11.68
C LYS A 64 10.47 3.67 12.20
N ILE A 65 11.28 3.05 11.35
CA ILE A 65 12.69 2.86 11.65
C ILE A 65 13.39 4.17 11.30
N SER A 66 14.02 4.82 12.28
CA SER A 66 14.91 5.94 12.01
C SER A 66 16.12 5.42 11.22
N GLY A 67 16.21 5.77 9.93
CA GLY A 67 17.38 5.47 9.13
C GLY A 67 18.63 6.14 9.71
N ARG A 68 19.78 5.45 9.64
CA ARG A 68 21.09 6.02 10.02
C ARG A 68 21.32 7.28 9.18
N ARG A 69 21.42 8.46 9.82
CA ARG A 69 21.89 9.68 9.15
C ARG A 69 23.30 9.40 8.65
N ARG A 70 23.46 9.19 7.34
CA ARG A 70 24.79 9.18 6.74
C ARG A 70 25.20 10.64 6.63
N ASN A 71 26.03 11.10 7.56
CA ASN A 71 26.71 12.38 7.44
C ASN A 71 27.49 12.33 6.13
N LEU A 72 27.00 13.03 5.11
CA LEU A 72 27.79 13.31 3.93
C LEU A 72 28.79 14.38 4.37
N LEU A 73 30.06 13.97 4.44
CA LEU A 73 31.21 14.87 4.58
C LEU A 73 31.30 15.78 3.36
#